data_AF-A0A098Q5L4-F1
#
_entry.id   AF-A0A098Q5L4-F1
#
_cell.length_a   1.000
_cell.length_b   1.000
_cell.length_c   1.000
_cell.angle_alpha   90.00
_cell.angle_beta   90.00
_cell.angle_gamma   90.00
#
_symmetry.space_group_name_H-M   'P 1'
#
loop_
_entity.id
_entity.type
_entity.pdbx_description
1 polymer ?
#
loop_
_entity_poly.entity_id
_entity_poly.type
_entity_poly.pdbx_seq_one_letter_code
_entity_poly.pdbx_strand_id
1 'polypeptide(L)' 'MSDTTMTAIAIRDGKGDADALYATEQPRPRPAPGQVLIRVHAAGINRPDLLQHAGQLPAAAWRAMAAAAVP' A
#
# COMPACT_ATOMS: atom_id res chain seq x y z
N MET A 1 -4.87 10.59 -20.24
CA MET A 1 -4.94 9.84 -18.96
C MET A 1 -5.16 10.88 -17.89
N SER A 2 -6.28 10.84 -17.19
CA SER A 2 -6.64 11.86 -16.21
C SER A 2 -5.62 11.88 -15.07
N ASP A 3 -5.05 13.04 -14.77
CA ASP A 3 -3.96 13.18 -13.79
C ASP A 3 -4.43 13.02 -12.33
N THR A 4 -5.66 12.55 -12.15
CA THR A 4 -6.37 12.39 -10.88
C THR A 4 -6.28 10.97 -10.31
N THR A 5 -5.97 9.97 -11.13
CA THR A 5 -5.85 8.57 -10.70
C THR A 5 -4.45 7.99 -10.94
N MET A 6 -4.20 6.84 -10.33
CA MET A 6 -3.02 6.01 -10.50
C MET A 6 -3.41 4.54 -10.41
N THR A 7 -2.65 3.67 -11.07
CA THR A 7 -2.77 2.23 -10.86
C THR A 7 -2.15 1.82 -9.53
N ALA A 8 -2.82 0.96 -8.77
CA ALA A 8 -2.36 0.35 -7.53
C ALA A 8 -2.72 -1.14 -7.49
N ILE A 9 -2.02 -1.92 -6.66
CA ILE A 9 -2.40 -3.32 -6.39
C ILE A 9 -3.33 -3.36 -5.17
N ALA A 10 -4.52 -3.92 -5.36
CA ALA A 10 -5.50 -4.17 -4.30
C ALA A 10 -5.66 -5.68 -4.06
N ILE A 11 -6.26 -6.04 -2.92
CA ILE A 11 -6.56 -7.42 -2.54
C ILE A 11 -8.07 -7.60 -2.59
N ARG A 12 -8.57 -8.54 -3.40
CA ARG A 12 -9.99 -8.89 -3.47
C ARG A 12 -10.50 -9.26 -2.08
N ASP A 13 -11.65 -8.68 -1.69
CA ASP A 13 -12.33 -8.93 -0.42
C ASP A 13 -11.46 -8.75 0.85
N GLY A 14 -10.33 -8.03 0.73
CA GLY A 14 -9.45 -7.65 1.83
C GLY A 14 -8.39 -8.68 2.23
N LYS A 15 -8.47 -9.94 1.77
CA LYS A 15 -7.44 -10.98 1.99
C LYS A 15 -7.56 -12.12 0.98
N GLY A 16 -6.48 -12.83 0.71
CA GLY A 16 -6.48 -14.05 -0.11
C GLY A 16 -5.07 -14.49 -0.51
N ASP A 17 -4.98 -15.54 -1.33
CA ASP A 17 -3.72 -15.98 -1.95
C ASP A 17 -3.28 -15.00 -3.06
N ALA A 18 -2.21 -15.33 -3.79
CA ALA A 18 -1.64 -14.46 -4.81
C ALA A 18 -2.68 -14.00 -5.87
N ASP A 19 -3.63 -14.86 -6.25
CA ASP A 19 -4.66 -14.56 -7.26
C ASP A 19 -5.70 -13.53 -6.80
N ALA A 20 -5.74 -13.24 -5.49
CA ALA A 20 -6.55 -12.15 -4.95
C ALA A 20 -5.93 -10.77 -5.22
N LEU A 21 -4.64 -10.69 -5.57
CA LEU A 21 -3.98 -9.45 -5.94
C LEU A 21 -4.39 -9.02 -7.35
N TYR A 22 -4.79 -7.75 -7.51
CA TYR A 22 -5.19 -7.22 -8.81
C TYR A 22 -4.88 -5.74 -8.95
N ALA A 23 -4.61 -5.32 -10.19
CA ALA A 23 -4.44 -3.90 -10.53
C ALA A 23 -5.80 -3.19 -10.52
N THR A 24 -5.84 -2.01 -9.91
CA THR A 24 -7.03 -1.15 -9.86
C THR A 24 -6.63 0.32 -9.98
N GLU A 25 -7.55 1.16 -10.45
CA GLU A 25 -7.38 2.61 -10.44
C GLU A 25 -7.75 3.17 -9.07
N GLN A 26 -6.89 4.02 -8.52
CA GLN A 26 -7.09 4.70 -7.23
C GLN A 26 -6.86 6.20 -7.39
N PRO A 27 -7.49 7.05 -6.56
CA PRO A 27 -7.17 8.47 -6.52
C PRO A 27 -5.68 8.68 -6.22
N ARG A 28 -5.05 9.60 -6.94
CA ARG A 28 -3.67 9.97 -6.66
C ARG A 28 -3.59 10.61 -5.26
N PRO A 29 -2.69 10.15 -4.37
CA PRO A 29 -2.59 10.70 -3.03
C PRO A 29 -2.11 12.15 -3.05
N ARG A 30 -2.62 12.95 -2.12
CA ARG A 30 -2.16 14.32 -1.86
C ARG A 30 -1.32 14.32 -0.58
N PRO A 31 -0.04 14.71 -0.64
CA PRO A 31 0.81 14.72 0.55
C PRO A 31 0.34 15.77 1.56
N ALA A 32 0.38 15.43 2.85
CA ALA A 32 0.19 16.36 3.96
C ALA A 32 1.52 17.10 4.29
N PRO A 33 1.51 18.11 5.19
CA PRO A 33 2.76 18.73 5.67
C PRO A 33 3.74 17.67 6.20
N GLY A 34 5.00 17.75 5.77
CA GLY A 34 6.05 16.77 6.13
C GLY A 34 6.05 15.49 5.29
N GLN A 35 5.14 15.32 4.32
CA GLN A 35 5.12 14.17 3.41
C GLN A 35 5.57 14.59 2.00
N VAL A 36 6.03 13.62 1.22
CA VAL A 36 6.38 13.79 -0.20
C VAL A 36 5.58 12.82 -1.06
N LEU A 37 5.27 13.23 -2.30
CA LEU A 37 4.66 12.36 -3.30
C LEU A 37 5.75 11.74 -4.17
N ILE A 38 5.84 10.41 -4.18
CA ILE A 38 6.83 9.67 -4.96
C ILE A 38 6.15 9.01 -6.15
N ARG A 39 6.69 9.22 -7.35
CA ARG A 39 6.32 8.42 -8.53
C ARG A 39 7.08 7.10 -8.49
N VAL A 40 6.37 6.01 -8.19
CA VAL A 40 6.96 4.67 -8.10
C VAL A 40 7.32 4.17 -9.50
N HIS A 41 8.62 3.99 -9.75
CA HIS A 41 9.12 3.36 -10.98
C HIS A 41 9.31 1.84 -10.81
N ALA A 42 9.63 1.41 -9.60
CA ALA A 42 9.74 0.01 -9.19
C ALA A 42 9.41 -0.11 -7.69
N ALA A 43 8.92 -1.27 -7.27
CA ALA A 43 8.68 -1.61 -5.87
C ALA A 43 9.37 -2.93 -5.53
N GLY A 44 10.07 -2.96 -4.40
CA GLY A 44 10.64 -4.21 -3.87
C GLY A 44 9.54 -5.07 -3.23
N ILE A 45 9.62 -6.38 -3.44
CA ILE A 45 8.74 -7.36 -2.80
C ILE A 45 9.46 -7.96 -1.60
N ASN A 46 8.78 -7.97 -0.46
CA ASN A 46 9.31 -8.42 0.82
C ASN A 46 8.43 -9.53 1.42
N ARG A 47 8.99 -10.30 2.35
CA ARG A 47 8.24 -11.37 3.05
C ARG A 47 6.98 -10.88 3.80
N PRO A 48 6.95 -9.67 4.42
CA PRO A 48 5.73 -9.14 5.01
C PRO A 48 4.56 -8.96 4.05
N ASP A 49 4.81 -8.76 2.75
CA ASP A 49 3.75 -8.60 1.76
C ASP A 49 2.91 -9.87 1.64
N LEU A 50 3.57 -11.05 1.71
CA LEU A 50 2.92 -12.36 1.74
C LEU A 50 2.00 -12.50 2.95
N LEU A 51 2.48 -12.09 4.13
CA LEU A 51 1.71 -12.17 5.36
C LEU A 51 0.55 -11.18 5.36
N GLN A 52 0.73 -10.00 4.75
CA GLN A 52 -0.30 -8.98 4.67
C GLN A 52 -1.47 -9.42 3.78
N HIS A 53 -1.20 -9.86 2.54
CA HIS A 53 -2.30 -10.25 1.64
C HIS A 53 -3.01 -11.52 2.12
N ALA A 54 -2.30 -12.43 2.80
CA ALA A 54 -2.90 -13.59 3.47
C ALA A 54 -3.73 -13.21 4.73
N GLY A 55 -3.74 -11.94 5.14
CA GLY A 55 -4.46 -11.47 6.33
C GLY A 55 -3.81 -11.84 7.67
N GLN A 56 -2.56 -12.30 7.65
CA GLN A 56 -1.78 -12.69 8.83
C GLN A 56 -1.02 -11.51 9.45
N LEU A 57 -0.80 -10.44 8.68
CA LEU A 57 -0.24 -9.18 9.15
C LEU A 57 -1.25 -8.05 8.90
N PRO A 58 -1.70 -7.31 9.92
CA PRO A 58 -2.64 -6.21 9.72
C PRO A 58 -1.99 -5.07 8.93
N ALA A 59 -2.73 -4.49 7.99
CA ALA A 59 -2.24 -3.42 7.11
C ALA A 59 -1.80 -2.14 7.88
N ALA A 60 -2.25 -1.96 9.11
CA ALA A 60 -1.89 -0.83 9.98
C ALA A 60 -0.68 -1.08 10.87
N ALA A 61 -0.06 -2.28 10.82
CA ALA A 61 1.09 -2.62 11.68
C ALA A 61 2.23 -1.59 11.57
N TRP A 62 2.50 -1.08 10.36
CA TRP A 62 3.52 -0.05 10.14
C TRP A 62 3.12 1.33 10.70
N ARG A 63 1.83 1.68 10.74
CA ARG A 63 1.35 2.95 11.31
C ARG A 63 1.55 2.98 12.82
N ALA A 64 1.37 1.84 13.49
CA ALA A 64 1.65 1.69 14.92
C ALA A 64 3.16 1.82 15.22
N MET A 65 4.03 1.28 14.36
CA MET A 65 5.48 1.41 14.50
C MET A 65 5.97 2.84 14.21
N ALA A 66 5.43 3.51 13.18
CA ALA A 66 5.81 4.88 12.83
C ALA A 66 5.41 5.88 13.92
N ALA A 67 4.28 5.67 14.60
CA ALA A 67 3.85 6.50 15.74
C ALA A 67 4.75 6.34 16.97
N ALA A 68 5.47 5.23 17.10
CA ALA A 68 6.38 4.97 18.22
C ALA A 68 7.82 5.47 17.95
N ALA A 69 8.13 5.94 16.75
CA ALA A 69 9.49 6.25 16.30
C ALA A 69 9.78 7.76 16.12
N VAL A 70 8.87 8.64 16.55
CA VAL A 70 9.07 10.09 16.55
C VAL A 70 8.86 10.61 17.98
N PRO A 71 9.91 11.07 18.69
CA PRO A 71 9.75 11.84 19.92
C PRO A 71 9.12 13.22 19.65
#